data_AF-A0A1I6ARG4-F1
#
_entry.id   AF-A0A1I6ARG4-F1
#
_cell.length_a   1.000
_cell.length_b   1.000
_cell.length_c   1.000
_cell.angle_alpha   90.00
_cell.angle_beta   90.00
_cell.angle_gamma   90.00
#
_symmetry.space_group_name_H-M   'P 1'
#
loop_
_entity.id
_entity.type
_entity.pdbx_description
1 polymer ?
#
loop_
_entity_poly.entity_id
_entity_poly.type
_entity_poly.pdbx_seq_one_letter_code
_entity_poly.pdbx_strand_id
1 'polypeptide(L)'
;MNITTIIELKNDEVEEMAGAKLVFAKEQMDDHIVETCVECFKYTSDGQCIETEVAMEKVFNHLQEKGIIPLHIKDFSFEMPSCEKVKKNSDMEDIPQNVILSFMY
;
A
#
# COMPACT_ATOMS: atom_id res chain seq x y z
N MET A 1 6.94 25.52 -12.45
CA MET A 1 7.36 24.19 -12.94
C MET A 1 6.77 23.21 -11.95
N ASN A 2 5.91 22.30 -12.39
CA ASN A 2 5.27 21.35 -11.49
C ASN A 2 6.12 20.08 -11.48
N ILE A 3 6.59 19.65 -10.31
CA ILE A 3 7.41 18.45 -10.18
C ILE A 3 6.58 17.42 -9.42
N THR A 4 6.29 16.28 -10.06
CA THR A 4 5.69 15.14 -9.38
C THR A 4 6.78 14.22 -8.87
N THR A 5 6.75 13.91 -7.58
CA THR A 5 7.61 12.92 -6.96
C THR A 5 6.81 11.64 -6.76
N ILE A 6 7.41 10.50 -7.11
CA ILE A 6 6.83 9.17 -6.93
C ILE A 6 7.79 8.37 -6.05
N ILE A 7 7.25 7.74 -5.02
CA ILE A 7 7.95 6.84 -4.10
C ILE A 7 7.29 5.47 -4.21
N GLU A 8 8.06 4.47 -4.57
CA GLU A 8 7.61 3.08 -4.56
C GLU A 8 8.07 2.44 -3.26
N LEU A 9 7.13 1.89 -2.50
CA LEU A 9 7.38 1.23 -1.22
C LEU A 9 6.98 -0.22 -1.32
N LYS A 10 7.79 -1.12 -0.79
CA LYS A 10 7.39 -2.51 -0.65
C LYS A 10 6.36 -2.66 0.47
N ASN A 11 5.55 -3.70 0.40
CA ASN A 11 4.54 -3.99 1.43
C ASN A 11 5.14 -4.05 2.84
N ASP A 12 6.28 -4.72 3.03
CA ASP A 12 6.94 -4.82 4.34
C ASP A 12 7.37 -3.45 4.90
N GLU A 13 7.86 -2.56 4.05
CA GLU A 13 8.21 -1.19 4.43
C GLU A 13 6.96 -0.39 4.85
N VAL A 14 5.87 -0.53 4.10
CA VAL A 14 4.59 0.12 4.42
C VAL A 14 4.04 -0.40 5.74
N GLU A 15 4.07 -1.72 5.94
CA GLU A 15 3.58 -2.36 7.16
C GLU A 15 4.37 -1.93 8.40
N GLU A 16 5.70 -1.85 8.29
CA GLU A 16 6.57 -1.37 9.36
C GLU A 16 6.24 0.08 9.73
N MET A 17 6.12 0.96 8.74
CA MET A 17 5.82 2.38 8.96
C MET A 17 4.39 2.61 9.49
N ALA A 18 3.41 1.85 9.01
CA ALA A 18 2.03 1.92 9.48
C ALA A 18 1.84 1.27 10.86
N GLY A 19 2.75 0.39 11.27
CA GLY A 19 2.60 -0.45 12.46
C GLY A 19 1.50 -1.51 12.33
N ALA A 20 1.08 -1.82 11.10
CA ALA A 20 -0.07 -2.64 10.78
C ALA A 20 0.19 -3.47 9.52
N LYS A 21 -0.34 -4.69 9.46
CA LYS A 21 -0.17 -5.60 8.33
C LYS A 21 -1.23 -5.39 7.26
N LEU A 22 -0.87 -5.48 6.00
CA LEU A 22 -1.80 -5.49 4.89
C LEU A 22 -2.60 -6.79 4.93
N VAL A 23 -3.93 -6.67 5.03
CA VAL A 23 -4.85 -7.80 4.91
C VAL A 23 -5.47 -7.75 3.52
N PHE A 24 -5.27 -8.83 2.79
CA PHE A 24 -5.84 -9.00 1.46
C PHE A 24 -7.06 -9.93 1.52
N ALA A 25 -8.22 -9.44 1.09
CA ALA A 25 -9.37 -10.29 0.81
C ALA A 25 -9.17 -10.96 -0.54
N LYS A 26 -9.37 -12.28 -0.56
CA LYS A 26 -9.40 -13.07 -1.79
C LYS A 26 -10.85 -13.33 -2.15
N GLU A 27 -11.37 -12.66 -3.19
CA GLU A 27 -12.64 -13.04 -3.79
C GLU A 27 -12.40 -14.08 -4.89
N GLN A 28 -12.99 -15.27 -4.71
CA GLN A 28 -12.95 -16.35 -5.70
C GLN A 28 -14.22 -16.28 -6.55
N MET A 29 -14.11 -15.76 -7.78
CA MET A 29 -15.28 -15.59 -8.65
C MET A 29 -15.57 -16.80 -9.56
N ASP A 30 -14.66 -17.77 -9.66
CA ASP A 30 -14.86 -19.13 -10.22
C ASP A 30 -13.53 -19.92 -10.08
N ASP A 31 -13.46 -21.19 -10.48
CA ASP A 31 -12.28 -22.10 -10.37
C ASP A 31 -10.92 -21.58 -10.94
N HIS A 32 -10.94 -20.40 -11.59
CA HIS A 32 -9.86 -19.85 -12.40
C HIS A 32 -9.51 -18.36 -12.14
N ILE A 33 -10.23 -17.65 -11.26
CA ILE A 33 -10.00 -16.20 -11.03
C ILE A 33 -9.95 -15.92 -9.52
N VAL A 34 -8.81 -15.42 -9.06
CA VAL A 34 -8.64 -14.86 -7.70
C VAL A 34 -8.44 -13.36 -7.83
N GLU A 35 -9.32 -12.58 -7.21
CA GLU A 35 -9.16 -11.14 -7.04
C GLU A 35 -8.62 -10.90 -5.63
N THR A 36 -7.48 -10.23 -5.52
CA THR A 36 -6.81 -9.98 -4.23
C THR A 36 -6.84 -8.49 -3.95
N CYS A 37 -7.84 -8.02 -3.22
CA CYS A 37 -7.97 -6.61 -2.86
C CYS A 37 -7.51 -6.35 -1.43
N VAL A 38 -6.93 -5.17 -1.18
CA VAL A 38 -6.63 -4.72 0.18
C VAL A 38 -7.96 -4.47 0.89
N GLU A 39 -8.22 -5.26 1.93
CA GLU A 39 -9.44 -5.15 2.73
C GLU A 39 -9.26 -4.14 3.85
N CYS A 40 -8.15 -4.25 4.58
CA CYS A 40 -7.81 -3.34 5.68
C CYS A 40 -6.32 -3.45 6.03
N PHE A 41 -5.84 -2.52 6.86
CA PHE A 41 -4.58 -2.68 7.58
C PHE A 41 -4.86 -3.17 8.98
N LYS A 42 -4.28 -4.30 9.40
CA LYS A 42 -4.53 -4.89 10.71
C LYS A 42 -3.39 -4.56 11.68
N TYR A 43 -3.67 -3.85 12.75
CA TYR A 43 -2.67 -3.57 13.78
C TYR A 43 -2.05 -4.85 14.34
N THR A 44 -0.74 -4.80 14.52
CA THR A 44 0.01 -5.95 15.05
C THR A 44 -0.27 -6.15 16.55
N SER A 45 -0.68 -5.11 17.28
CA SER A 45 -0.84 -5.11 18.74
C SER A 45 -2.17 -5.67 19.24
N ASP A 46 -3.28 -5.35 18.58
CA ASP A 46 -4.64 -5.68 19.03
C ASP A 46 -5.51 -6.34 17.95
N GLY A 47 -4.97 -6.48 16.73
CA GLY A 47 -5.67 -7.09 15.61
C GLY A 47 -6.83 -6.27 15.05
N GLN A 48 -6.97 -4.99 15.42
CA GLN A 48 -7.99 -4.12 14.85
C GLN A 48 -7.64 -3.74 13.41
N CYS A 49 -8.64 -3.76 12.52
CA CYS A 49 -8.53 -3.20 11.18
C CYS A 49 -8.61 -1.67 11.27
N ILE A 50 -7.67 -0.99 10.63
CA ILE A 50 -7.73 0.42 10.30
C ILE A 50 -7.96 0.60 8.81
N GLU A 51 -8.59 1.73 8.50
CA GLU A 51 -8.79 2.18 7.14
C GLU A 51 -7.44 2.43 6.45
N THR A 52 -7.40 2.11 5.17
CA THR A 52 -6.23 2.24 4.31
C THR A 52 -5.70 3.67 4.31
N GLU A 53 -6.59 4.66 4.29
CA GLU A 53 -6.28 6.08 4.32
C GLU A 53 -5.53 6.46 5.60
N VAL A 54 -5.99 5.95 6.75
CA VAL A 54 -5.36 6.20 8.06
C VAL A 54 -3.97 5.55 8.13
N ALA A 55 -3.82 4.34 7.58
CA ALA A 55 -2.52 3.69 7.50
C ALA A 55 -1.54 4.48 6.62
N MET A 56 -2.00 4.94 5.45
CA MET A 56 -1.16 5.69 4.52
C MET A 56 -0.82 7.09 5.00
N GLU A 57 -1.69 7.74 5.77
CA GLU A 57 -1.36 9.01 6.44
C GLU A 57 -0.20 8.83 7.42
N LYS A 58 -0.16 7.72 8.17
CA LYS A 58 0.99 7.42 9.05
C LYS A 58 2.27 7.20 8.26
N VAL A 59 2.20 6.45 7.16
CA VAL A 59 3.36 6.23 6.27
C VAL A 59 3.88 7.56 5.74
N PHE A 60 2.98 8.42 5.26
CA PHE A 60 3.34 9.77 4.79
C PHE A 60 4.02 10.61 5.88
N ASN A 61 3.43 10.68 7.07
CA ASN A 61 3.99 11.40 8.21
C ASN A 61 5.37 10.87 8.60
N HIS A 62 5.55 9.54 8.62
CA HIS A 62 6.84 8.91 8.93
C HIS A 62 7.92 9.25 7.87
N LEU A 63 7.54 9.29 6.59
CA LEU A 63 8.45 9.73 5.53
C LEU A 63 8.82 11.22 5.65
N GLN A 64 7.91 12.05 6.16
CA GLN A 64 8.21 13.44 6.48
C GLN A 64 9.16 13.58 7.67
N GLU A 65 8.94 12.82 8.74
CA GLU A 65 9.82 12.78 9.92
C GLU A 65 11.25 12.31 9.57
N LYS A 66 11.37 11.37 8.63
CA LYS A 66 12.65 10.91 8.08
C LYS A 66 13.30 11.90 7.11
N GLY A 67 12.62 12.99 6.75
CA GLY A 67 13.11 14.00 5.81
C GLY A 67 13.12 13.54 4.34
N ILE A 68 12.42 12.46 4.01
CA ILE A 68 12.26 11.97 2.63
C ILE A 68 11.23 12.82 1.89
N ILE A 69 10.12 13.13 2.55
CA ILE A 69 9.10 14.07 2.06
C ILE A 69 9.28 15.41 2.80
N PRO A 70 9.32 16.55 2.09
CA PRO A 70 9.38 17.84 2.77
C PRO A 70 8.13 18.11 3.63
N LEU A 71 8.32 18.65 4.84
CA LEU A 71 7.25 18.95 5.80
C LEU A 71 6.18 19.94 5.32
N HIS A 72 6.47 20.72 4.27
CA HIS A 72 5.50 21.67 3.72
C HIS A 72 4.51 21.04 2.73
N ILE A 73 4.80 19.82 2.24
CA ILE A 73 3.87 19.04 1.42
C ILE A 73 2.77 18.53 2.34
N LYS A 74 1.51 18.80 2.00
CA LYS A 74 0.34 18.37 2.79
C LYS A 74 -0.53 17.36 2.07
N ASP A 75 -0.48 17.39 0.75
CA ASP A 75 -1.33 16.59 -0.10
C ASP A 75 -0.47 15.52 -0.79
N PHE A 76 -0.95 14.29 -0.76
CA PHE A 76 -0.37 13.16 -1.46
C PHE A 76 -1.48 12.28 -2.02
N SER A 77 -1.13 11.44 -2.98
CA SER A 77 -1.98 10.38 -3.50
C SER A 77 -1.25 9.05 -3.32
N PHE A 78 -2.00 7.98 -3.16
CA PHE A 78 -1.43 6.66 -3.07
C PHE A 78 -2.19 5.66 -3.94
N GLU A 79 -1.48 4.65 -4.41
CA GLU A 79 -2.04 3.52 -5.12
C GLU A 79 -1.62 2.25 -4.39
N MET A 80 -2.60 1.43 -4.04
CA MET A 80 -2.36 0.11 -3.47
C MET A 80 -2.04 -0.86 -4.61
N PRO A 81 -1.20 -1.88 -4.37
CA PRO A 81 -0.94 -2.91 -5.35
C PRO A 81 -2.26 -3.55 -5.79
N SER A 82 -2.39 -3.70 -7.11
CA SER A 82 -3.66 -3.94 -7.80
C SER A 82 -4.31 -5.27 -7.46
N CYS A 83 -5.66 -5.25 -7.41
CA CYS A 83 -6.55 -6.41 -7.48
C CYS A 83 -6.42 -7.13 -8.83
N GLU A 84 -5.27 -7.73 -9.11
CA GLU A 84 -5.04 -8.40 -10.39
C GLU A 84 -5.82 -9.72 -10.49
N LYS A 85 -6.40 -9.97 -11.67
CA LYS A 85 -7.02 -11.25 -12.02
C LYS A 85 -5.94 -12.29 -12.25
N VAL A 86 -5.66 -13.07 -11.23
CA VAL A 86 -4.69 -14.15 -11.32
C VAL A 86 -5.30 -15.33 -12.09
N LYS A 87 -4.86 -15.57 -13.34
CA LYS A 87 -5.07 -16.87 -14.01
C LYS A 87 -4.07 -17.89 -13.43
N LYS A 88 -4.56 -19.07 -13.05
CA LYS A 88 -3.73 -20.24 -12.67
C LYS A 88 -2.77 -20.63 -13.81
N ASN A 89 -1.62 -19.98 -13.91
CA ASN A 89 -0.45 -20.49 -14.63
C ASN A 89 0.77 -20.14 -13.77
N SER A 90 1.14 -21.12 -12.93
CA SER A 90 2.45 -21.53 -12.40
C SER A 90 3.71 -20.63 -12.38
N ASP A 91 3.66 -19.30 -12.53
CA ASP A 91 4.85 -18.42 -12.36
C ASP A 91 4.45 -17.15 -11.60
N MET A 92 4.03 -17.33 -10.35
CA MET A 92 3.32 -16.31 -9.55
C MET A 92 4.16 -15.78 -8.38
N GLU A 93 5.49 -15.84 -8.50
CA GLU A 93 6.43 -15.38 -7.47
C GLU A 93 7.03 -13.99 -7.76
N ASP A 94 6.74 -13.38 -8.92
CA ASP A 94 7.54 -12.27 -9.46
C ASP A 94 6.78 -10.97 -9.83
N ILE A 95 5.58 -10.71 -9.27
CA ILE A 95 4.95 -9.38 -9.43
C ILE A 95 5.13 -8.60 -8.12
N PRO A 96 6.02 -7.57 -8.10
CA PRO A 96 6.22 -6.73 -6.93
C PRO A 96 4.92 -5.99 -6.62
N GLN A 97 4.30 -6.34 -5.50
CA GLN A 97 3.14 -5.65 -4.95
C GLN A 97 3.66 -4.40 -4.21
N ASN A 98 4.11 -3.38 -4.94
CA ASN A 98 4.57 -2.13 -4.33
C ASN A 98 3.37 -1.20 -4.12
N VAL A 99 3.37 -0.47 -3.01
CA VAL A 99 2.50 0.68 -2.79
C VAL A 99 3.17 1.91 -3.40
N ILE A 100 2.43 2.65 -4.20
CA ILE A 100 2.92 3.88 -4.81
C ILE A 100 2.43 5.05 -3.99
N LEU A 101 3.32 5.95 -3.61
CA LEU A 101 2.99 7.24 -3.01
C LEU A 101 3.48 8.34 -3.93
N SER A 102 2.63 9.32 -4.21
CA SER A 102 2.99 10.46 -5.06
C SER A 102 2.55 11.79 -4.47
N PHE A 103 3.32 12.83 -4.72
CA PHE A 103 2.99 14.20 -4.33
C PHE A 103 3.59 15.20 -5.32
N MET A 104 3.07 16.42 -5.29
CA MET A 104 3.51 17.51 -6.16
C MET A 104 4.26 18.58 -5.37
N TYR A 105 5.32 19.09 -5.98
CA TYR A 105 6.15 20.20 -5.51
C TYR A 105 6.03 21.39 -6.47
#